data_AF-A0A5B1QYC2-F1
#
_entry.id   AF-A0A5B1QYC2-F1
#
_cell.length_a   1.000
_cell.length_b   1.000
_cell.length_c   1.000
_cell.angle_alpha   90.00
_cell.angle_beta   90.00
_cell.angle_gamma   90.00
#
_symmetry.space_group_name_H-M   'P 1'
#
loop_
_entity.id
_entity.type
_entity.pdbx_description
1 polymer ?
#
loop_
_entity_poly.entity_id
_entity_poly.type
_entity_poly.pdbx_seq_one_letter_code
_entity_poly.pdbx_strand_id
1 'polypeptide(L)'
;MFGSPGVTSHESCLVAQRRLPCSSCLESEAAFISLAKATMKSPPLSPSHSQPHPTNTSASSTNIDQDGDDSFDTGIHRTPLTKPMQLEAQDELRKFFRLSYLARRPQTPKDLYSPSVCYMPSSMQLAILNHFHLIRDREALAGLLSDWEYLEQDGNKLFNNIKRLNAKFDTQHEERKKAAAKKAATTRKRKADEKAASEAAENLAGGTIDGVALSFDVLNIEGRERAPLRPRKRLRLASQAADASDSSSDENYNPCGRGEAATSQIHNARSPNRMRRSVSRRP
;
A
#
# COMPACT_ATOMS: atom_id res chain seq x y z
N MET A 1 15.21 12.65 35.24
CA MET A 1 16.51 12.85 35.92
C MET A 1 17.38 13.71 35.03
N PHE A 2 17.55 14.99 35.37
CA PHE A 2 18.57 15.84 34.74
C PHE A 2 19.79 15.82 35.66
N GLY A 3 20.85 15.12 35.24
CA GLY A 3 22.10 15.11 35.98
C GLY A 3 22.74 16.49 35.98
N SER A 4 23.44 16.83 37.06
CA SER A 4 24.17 18.08 37.18
C SER A 4 25.12 18.26 35.98
N PRO A 5 25.15 19.44 35.34
CA PRO A 5 26.05 19.70 34.23
C PRO A 5 27.49 19.51 34.72
N GLY A 6 28.20 18.55 34.12
CA GLY A 6 29.62 18.32 34.42
C GLY A 6 30.49 19.50 33.99
N VAL A 7 31.76 19.47 34.39
CA VAL A 7 32.73 20.58 34.18
C VAL A 7 32.89 21.01 32.71
N THR A 8 32.53 20.15 31.75
CA THR A 8 32.56 20.40 30.31
C THR A 8 31.23 20.92 29.73
N SER A 9 30.27 21.33 30.56
CA SER A 9 28.97 21.83 30.10
C SER A 9 29.04 23.14 29.33
N HIS A 10 30.12 23.91 29.51
CA HIS A 10 30.36 25.17 28.82
C HIS A 10 31.09 25.00 27.48
N GLU A 11 31.61 23.80 27.20
CA GLU A 11 32.30 23.52 25.94
C GLU A 11 31.29 23.20 24.83
N SER A 12 31.65 23.53 23.58
CA SER A 12 30.80 23.19 22.43
C SER A 12 30.67 21.66 22.30
N CYS A 13 29.54 21.19 21.77
CA CYS A 13 29.29 19.75 21.64
C CYS A 13 30.38 18.99 20.87
N LEU A 14 31.08 19.68 19.95
CA LEU A 14 32.23 19.17 19.21
C LEU A 14 33.44 18.92 20.11
N VAL A 15 33.80 19.90 20.96
CA VAL A 15 34.94 19.78 21.89
C VAL A 15 34.64 18.72 22.95
N ALA A 16 33.42 18.69 23.46
CA ALA A 16 32.95 17.70 24.42
C ALA A 16 32.69 16.30 23.82
N GLN A 17 33.01 16.07 22.53
CA GLN A 17 32.85 14.80 21.81
C GLN A 17 31.45 14.17 21.95
N ARG A 18 30.40 15.00 22.02
CA ARG A 18 29.02 14.50 22.13
C ARG A 18 28.58 13.94 20.78
N ARG A 19 27.91 12.79 20.80
CA ARG A 19 27.46 12.09 19.58
C ARG A 19 26.48 12.88 18.72
N LEU A 20 25.76 13.84 19.31
CA LEU A 20 24.80 14.70 18.62
C LEU A 20 24.98 16.15 19.11
N PRO A 21 25.07 17.14 18.21
CA PRO A 21 25.10 18.55 18.60
C PRO A 21 23.75 18.93 19.22
N CYS A 22 23.78 19.73 20.30
CA CYS A 22 22.56 20.35 20.83
C CYS A 22 22.08 21.47 19.91
N SER A 23 20.82 21.88 20.06
CA SER A 23 20.21 22.98 19.30
C SER A 23 21.06 24.25 19.31
N SER A 24 21.69 24.59 20.44
CA SER A 24 22.55 25.77 20.58
C SER A 24 23.87 25.68 19.80
N CYS A 25 24.34 24.49 19.42
CA CYS A 25 25.54 24.32 18.59
C CYS A 25 25.23 24.25 17.08
N LEU A 26 23.96 24.11 16.70
CA LEU A 26 23.52 24.01 15.30
C LEU A 26 23.45 25.37 14.58
N GLU A 27 23.51 26.49 15.32
CA GLU A 27 23.39 27.85 14.75
C GLU A 27 24.66 28.33 14.04
N SER A 28 25.81 27.66 14.22
CA SER A 28 27.02 27.97 13.46
C SER A 28 27.05 27.15 12.16
N GLU A 29 26.78 27.81 11.04
CA GLU A 29 26.72 27.22 9.69
C GLU A 29 27.99 26.41 9.33
N ALA A 30 29.15 26.83 9.87
CA ALA A 30 30.44 26.14 9.72
C ALA A 30 30.51 24.76 10.43
N ALA A 31 29.76 24.56 11.51
CA ALA A 31 29.73 23.29 12.24
C ALA A 31 28.94 22.22 11.50
N PHE A 32 27.88 22.60 10.77
CA PHE A 32 27.05 21.66 10.01
C PHE A 32 27.81 21.06 8.82
N ILE A 33 28.57 21.89 8.09
CA ILE A 33 29.39 21.45 6.95
C ILE A 33 30.51 20.51 7.42
N SER A 34 31.11 20.80 8.59
CA SER A 34 32.18 19.96 9.15
C SER A 34 31.66 18.59 9.63
N LEU A 35 30.44 18.54 10.19
CA LEU A 35 29.83 17.30 10.65
C LEU A 35 29.44 16.38 9.49
N ALA A 36 28.84 16.92 8.42
CA ALA A 36 28.51 16.17 7.21
C ALA A 36 29.76 15.54 6.56
N LYS A 37 30.89 16.26 6.62
CA LYS A 37 32.19 15.80 6.08
C LYS A 37 32.84 14.72 6.95
N ALA A 38 32.65 14.79 8.27
CA ALA A 38 33.15 13.78 9.21
C ALA A 38 32.35 12.46 9.16
N THR A 39 31.04 12.52 8.93
CA THR A 39 30.18 11.31 8.83
C THR A 39 30.46 10.46 7.59
N MET A 40 31.14 10.97 6.56
CA MET A 40 31.47 10.19 5.36
C MET A 40 32.83 9.47 5.44
N LYS A 41 33.58 9.62 6.55
CA LYS A 41 34.90 9.00 6.73
C LYS A 41 34.94 8.10 7.97
N SER A 42 33.84 7.40 8.26
CA SER A 42 33.83 6.36 9.29
C SER A 42 34.49 5.08 8.75
N PRO A 43 35.46 4.49 9.47
CA PRO A 43 36.01 3.17 9.13
C PRO A 43 34.92 2.09 9.21
N PRO A 44 35.06 0.96 8.47
CA PRO A 44 34.10 -0.12 8.48
C PRO A 44 33.93 -0.66 9.91
N LEU A 45 32.71 -0.57 10.42
CA LEU A 45 32.32 -1.14 11.70
C LEU A 45 32.69 -2.63 11.72
N SER A 46 33.45 -3.03 12.74
CA SER A 46 33.74 -4.42 13.05
C SER A 46 32.44 -5.23 13.22
N PRO A 47 32.44 -6.53 12.89
CA PRO A 47 31.24 -7.35 12.89
C PRO A 47 30.67 -7.44 14.31
N SER A 48 29.53 -6.79 14.50
CA SER A 48 28.73 -6.89 15.72
C SER A 48 28.36 -8.35 15.94
N HIS A 49 28.78 -8.85 17.10
CA HIS A 49 28.48 -10.17 17.62
C HIS A 49 26.97 -10.40 17.54
N SER A 50 26.56 -11.30 16.65
CA SER A 50 25.18 -11.66 16.44
C SER A 50 24.67 -12.38 17.68
N GLN A 51 23.85 -11.70 18.49
CA GLN A 51 23.00 -12.42 19.43
C GLN A 51 22.07 -13.34 18.61
N PRO A 52 21.92 -14.61 19.00
CA PRO A 52 20.96 -15.50 18.36
C PRO A 52 19.56 -14.98 18.67
N HIS A 53 18.95 -14.31 17.70
CA HIS A 53 17.50 -14.16 17.69
C HIS A 53 16.88 -15.55 17.71
N PRO A 54 15.89 -15.84 18.57
CA PRO A 54 15.09 -17.04 18.42
C PRO A 54 14.39 -16.95 17.07
N THR A 55 14.89 -17.72 16.11
CA THR A 55 14.21 -18.02 14.86
C THR A 55 12.91 -18.70 15.24
N ASN A 56 11.84 -17.91 15.27
CA ASN A 56 10.49 -18.43 15.34
C ASN A 56 10.16 -19.01 13.95
N THR A 57 10.77 -20.16 13.65
CA THR A 57 10.49 -20.99 12.48
C THR A 57 9.18 -21.70 12.74
N SER A 58 8.09 -20.94 12.72
CA SER A 58 6.75 -21.49 12.53
C SER A 58 6.45 -21.52 11.04
N ALA A 59 7.26 -22.26 10.30
CA ALA A 59 6.92 -22.75 8.96
C ALA A 59 6.16 -24.08 9.13
N SER A 60 5.02 -24.03 9.82
CA SER A 60 4.03 -25.10 9.73
C SER A 60 3.07 -24.72 8.61
N SER A 61 3.52 -24.93 7.38
CA SER A 61 2.65 -24.94 6.20
C SER A 61 1.88 -26.25 6.22
N THR A 62 0.93 -26.38 7.14
CA THR A 62 -0.12 -27.38 7.04
C THR A 62 -0.98 -26.97 5.85
N ASN A 63 -0.77 -27.64 4.71
CA ASN A 63 -1.79 -27.76 3.67
C ASN A 63 -2.96 -28.54 4.31
N ILE A 64 -3.78 -27.83 5.07
CA ILE A 64 -5.09 -28.33 5.45
C ILE A 64 -5.94 -28.11 4.21
N ASP A 65 -6.19 -29.18 3.48
CA ASP A 65 -7.34 -29.27 2.59
C ASP A 65 -8.58 -29.06 3.47
N GLN A 66 -8.98 -27.79 3.63
CA GLN A 66 -10.25 -27.40 4.21
C GLN A 66 -11.33 -27.76 3.18
N ASP A 67 -11.68 -29.03 3.18
CA ASP A 67 -12.88 -29.53 2.55
C ASP A 67 -14.09 -29.05 3.35
N GLY A 68 -14.83 -28.12 2.75
CA GLY A 68 -16.28 -28.04 2.86
C GLY A 68 -16.86 -27.87 4.26
N ASP A 69 -16.58 -26.74 4.91
CA ASP A 69 -17.59 -26.14 5.77
C ASP A 69 -18.08 -24.86 5.10
N ASP A 70 -19.22 -24.97 4.40
CA ASP A 70 -20.05 -23.87 3.92
C ASP A 70 -20.69 -23.13 5.11
N SER A 71 -19.88 -22.80 6.11
CA SER A 71 -20.23 -21.78 7.07
C SER A 71 -20.36 -20.49 6.26
N PHE A 72 -21.62 -20.13 5.99
CA PHE A 72 -22.08 -18.80 5.63
C PHE A 72 -21.69 -17.84 6.76
N ASP A 73 -20.39 -17.67 7.00
CA ASP A 73 -19.86 -16.54 7.73
C ASP A 73 -20.24 -15.35 6.88
N THR A 74 -21.26 -14.64 7.33
CA THR A 74 -21.82 -13.46 6.69
C THR A 74 -20.80 -12.33 6.72
N GLY A 75 -19.78 -12.47 5.88
CA GLY A 75 -19.50 -11.54 4.79
C GLY A 75 -18.74 -10.28 5.17
N ILE A 76 -18.39 -10.07 6.43
CA ILE A 76 -17.60 -8.89 6.80
C ILE A 76 -16.13 -9.27 6.80
N HIS A 77 -15.48 -9.06 5.66
CA HIS A 77 -14.04 -9.25 5.52
C HIS A 77 -13.29 -8.34 6.50
N ARG A 78 -12.84 -8.92 7.62
CA ARG A 78 -11.90 -8.29 8.58
C ARG A 78 -10.46 -8.37 8.06
N THR A 79 -10.28 -8.27 6.75
CA THR A 79 -8.97 -8.35 6.13
C THR A 79 -8.28 -7.00 6.31
N PRO A 80 -7.04 -6.96 6.83
CA PRO A 80 -6.26 -5.73 6.85
C PRO A 80 -6.13 -5.14 5.45
N LEU A 81 -6.18 -3.81 5.35
CA LEU A 81 -5.99 -3.11 4.09
C LEU A 81 -4.64 -3.46 3.45
N THR A 82 -4.64 -3.77 2.17
CA THR A 82 -3.39 -3.87 1.41
C THR A 82 -2.74 -2.50 1.26
N LYS A 83 -1.40 -2.43 1.12
CA LYS A 83 -0.66 -1.17 0.93
C LYS A 83 -1.29 -0.17 -0.08
N PRO A 84 -1.70 -0.58 -1.30
CA PRO A 84 -2.34 0.36 -2.22
C PRO A 84 -3.67 0.91 -1.69
N MET A 85 -4.46 0.11 -0.97
CA MET A 85 -5.72 0.54 -0.37
C MET A 85 -5.48 1.47 0.82
N GLN A 86 -4.41 1.24 1.60
CA GLN A 86 -4.00 2.15 2.68
C GLN A 86 -3.63 3.53 2.14
N LEU A 87 -2.90 3.61 1.03
CA LEU A 87 -2.56 4.88 0.38
C LEU A 87 -3.82 5.61 -0.11
N GLU A 88 -4.73 4.89 -0.78
CA GLU A 88 -5.99 5.47 -1.24
C GLU A 88 -6.84 5.99 -0.07
N ALA A 89 -6.97 5.19 1.01
CA ALA A 89 -7.67 5.61 2.22
C ALA A 89 -7.02 6.84 2.85
N GLN A 90 -5.68 6.88 2.91
CA GLN A 90 -4.93 8.01 3.46
C GLN A 90 -5.18 9.29 2.65
N ASP A 91 -5.20 9.22 1.32
CA ASP A 91 -5.43 10.37 0.46
C ASP A 91 -6.86 10.90 0.59
N GLU A 92 -7.86 10.02 0.64
CA GLU A 92 -9.26 10.40 0.86
C GLU A 92 -9.49 11.00 2.26
N LEU A 93 -8.84 10.47 3.29
CA LEU A 93 -8.87 11.04 4.64
C LEU A 93 -8.21 12.43 4.68
N ARG A 94 -7.02 12.59 4.09
CA ARG A 94 -6.36 13.90 3.99
C ARG A 94 -7.24 14.92 3.26
N LYS A 95 -7.86 14.52 2.15
CA LYS A 95 -8.80 15.35 1.40
C LYS A 95 -9.99 15.75 2.26
N PHE A 96 -10.59 14.79 2.98
CA PHE A 96 -11.69 15.07 3.91
C PHE A 96 -11.28 16.09 4.97
N PHE A 97 -10.18 15.87 5.69
CA PHE A 97 -9.72 16.78 6.74
C PHE A 97 -9.41 18.17 6.21
N ARG A 98 -8.79 18.27 5.04
CA ARG A 98 -8.55 19.56 4.38
C ARG A 98 -9.86 20.29 4.06
N LEU A 99 -10.85 19.59 3.52
CA LEU A 99 -12.15 20.21 3.19
C LEU A 99 -12.93 20.61 4.44
N SER A 100 -12.97 19.76 5.47
CA SER A 100 -13.62 20.07 6.74
C SER A 100 -12.96 21.25 7.46
N TYR A 101 -11.63 21.32 7.39
CA TYR A 101 -10.86 22.47 7.89
C TYR A 101 -11.24 23.77 7.18
N LEU A 102 -11.24 23.77 5.83
CA LEU A 102 -11.60 24.95 5.04
C LEU A 102 -13.06 25.37 5.23
N ALA A 103 -13.97 24.41 5.37
CA ALA A 103 -15.40 24.66 5.52
C ALA A 103 -15.74 25.36 6.85
N ARG A 104 -14.94 25.15 7.90
CA ARG A 104 -15.22 25.73 9.22
C ARG A 104 -15.11 27.24 9.30
N ARG A 105 -14.50 27.88 8.29
CA ARG A 105 -14.10 29.29 8.26
C ARG A 105 -13.36 29.70 9.54
N PRO A 106 -12.08 30.10 9.46
CA PRO A 106 -11.35 30.58 10.62
C PRO A 106 -12.12 31.73 11.28
N GLN A 107 -12.64 31.51 12.50
CA GLN A 107 -13.35 32.56 13.23
C GLN A 107 -12.39 33.61 13.75
N THR A 108 -11.13 33.21 13.98
CA THR A 108 -10.08 34.10 14.43
C THR A 108 -9.02 34.31 13.34
N PRO A 109 -8.35 35.47 13.31
CA PRO A 109 -7.22 35.70 12.42
C PRO A 109 -6.07 34.69 12.60
N LYS A 110 -5.96 34.06 13.79
CA LYS A 110 -4.95 33.03 14.07
C LYS A 110 -5.23 31.72 13.32
N ASP A 111 -6.50 31.39 13.16
CA ASP A 111 -6.92 30.17 12.45
C ASP A 111 -6.62 30.25 10.95
N LEU A 112 -6.49 31.46 10.37
CA LEU A 112 -6.09 31.63 8.96
C LEU A 112 -4.69 31.07 8.67
N TYR A 113 -3.81 31.05 9.67
CA TYR A 113 -2.41 30.63 9.53
C TYR A 113 -2.15 29.20 9.98
N SER A 114 -3.14 28.53 10.58
CA SER A 114 -2.96 27.16 11.02
C SER A 114 -2.96 26.22 9.81
N PRO A 115 -1.97 25.33 9.68
CA PRO A 115 -1.97 24.36 8.59
C PRO A 115 -3.05 23.30 8.83
N SER A 116 -3.65 22.77 7.77
CA SER A 116 -4.72 21.76 7.88
C SER A 116 -4.35 20.50 8.68
N VAL A 117 -3.05 20.24 8.90
CA VAL A 117 -2.56 19.14 9.75
C VAL A 117 -2.89 19.35 11.24
N CYS A 118 -3.13 20.59 11.68
CA CYS A 118 -3.55 20.89 13.05
C CYS A 118 -5.01 20.51 13.31
N TYR A 119 -5.82 20.35 12.26
CA TYR A 119 -7.23 19.98 12.38
C TYR A 119 -7.43 18.55 12.94
N MET A 120 -6.50 17.65 12.62
CA MET A 120 -6.49 16.32 13.20
C MET A 120 -5.06 15.79 13.37
N PRO A 121 -4.66 15.46 14.61
CA PRO A 121 -3.33 14.92 14.89
C PRO A 121 -2.99 13.70 14.02
N SER A 122 -1.74 13.62 13.55
CA SER A 122 -1.26 12.52 12.71
C SER A 122 -1.42 11.15 13.39
N SER A 123 -1.32 11.07 14.71
CA SER A 123 -1.54 9.85 15.49
C SER A 123 -2.95 9.31 15.34
N MET A 124 -3.96 10.18 15.37
CA MET A 124 -5.37 9.80 15.16
C MET A 124 -5.63 9.37 13.72
N GLN A 125 -5.05 10.06 12.74
CA GLN A 125 -5.14 9.63 11.33
C GLN A 125 -4.56 8.22 11.14
N LEU A 126 -3.41 7.94 11.75
CA LEU A 126 -2.79 6.62 11.71
C LEU A 126 -3.63 5.57 12.44
N ALA A 127 -4.23 5.92 13.58
CA ALA A 127 -5.13 5.03 14.31
C ALA A 127 -6.34 4.62 13.47
N ILE A 128 -6.96 5.57 12.74
CA ILE A 128 -8.05 5.27 11.79
C ILE A 128 -7.56 4.33 10.69
N LEU A 129 -6.40 4.59 10.08
CA LEU A 129 -5.87 3.75 9.02
C LEU A 129 -5.57 2.32 9.48
N ASN A 130 -5.03 2.15 10.69
CA ASN A 130 -4.72 0.85 11.26
C ASN A 130 -5.99 0.04 11.57
N HIS A 131 -7.05 0.70 12.03
CA HIS A 131 -8.32 0.06 12.40
C HIS A 131 -9.41 0.22 11.33
N PHE A 132 -9.05 0.63 10.11
CA PHE A 132 -10.00 1.08 9.09
C PHE A 132 -11.09 0.04 8.78
N HIS A 133 -10.68 -1.23 8.66
CA HIS A 133 -11.53 -2.38 8.38
C HIS A 133 -12.46 -2.76 9.57
N LEU A 134 -12.13 -2.33 10.78
CA LEU A 134 -12.91 -2.56 12.01
C LEU A 134 -13.96 -1.46 12.24
N ILE A 135 -13.78 -0.28 11.65
CA ILE A 135 -14.73 0.83 11.77
C ILE A 135 -15.95 0.56 10.87
N ARG A 136 -16.89 -0.24 11.38
CA ARG A 136 -18.12 -0.65 10.69
C ARG A 136 -19.35 0.12 11.16
N ASP A 137 -19.29 0.66 12.37
CA ASP A 137 -20.34 1.45 13.00
C ASP A 137 -19.81 2.81 13.48
N ARG A 138 -20.75 3.69 13.82
CA ARG A 138 -20.44 5.04 14.27
C ARG A 138 -19.78 5.04 15.65
N GLU A 139 -20.13 4.05 16.48
CA GLU A 139 -19.64 3.87 17.84
C GLU A 139 -18.17 3.45 17.88
N ALA A 140 -17.72 2.52 17.01
CA ALA A 140 -16.30 2.19 16.92
C ALA A 140 -15.46 3.40 16.49
N LEU A 141 -15.97 4.23 15.56
CA LEU A 141 -15.29 5.49 15.21
C LEU A 141 -15.25 6.45 16.39
N ALA A 142 -16.34 6.56 17.16
CA ALA A 142 -16.41 7.44 18.32
C ALA A 142 -15.45 6.98 19.44
N GLY A 143 -15.38 5.68 19.71
CA GLY A 143 -14.43 5.12 20.67
C GLY A 143 -12.98 5.33 20.27
N LEU A 144 -12.66 5.25 18.98
CA LEU A 144 -11.31 5.50 18.46
C LEU A 144 -10.91 6.98 18.50
N LEU A 145 -11.89 7.88 18.42
CA LEU A 145 -11.70 9.34 18.33
C LEU A 145 -12.29 10.08 19.53
N SER A 146 -12.29 9.46 20.72
CA SER A 146 -12.89 10.03 21.93
C SER A 146 -12.36 11.42 22.26
N ASP A 147 -11.09 11.66 21.98
CA ASP A 147 -10.39 12.89 22.34
C ASP A 147 -10.41 13.93 21.21
N TRP A 148 -11.07 13.62 20.09
CA TRP A 148 -11.14 14.54 18.95
C TRP A 148 -12.28 15.53 19.12
N GLU A 149 -11.94 16.80 19.37
CA GLU A 149 -12.87 17.92 19.63
C GLU A 149 -13.96 18.12 18.55
N TYR A 150 -13.73 17.61 17.35
CA TYR A 150 -14.61 17.79 16.19
C TYR A 150 -15.51 16.58 15.90
N LEU A 151 -15.49 15.58 16.78
CA LEU A 151 -16.22 14.33 16.60
C LEU A 151 -17.74 14.54 16.47
N GLU A 152 -18.33 15.47 17.24
CA GLU A 152 -19.78 15.75 17.18
C GLU A 152 -20.20 16.37 15.84
N GLN A 153 -19.37 17.29 15.33
CA GLN A 153 -19.69 18.12 14.18
C GLN A 153 -19.39 17.43 12.84
N ASP A 154 -18.22 16.78 12.75
CA ASP A 154 -17.74 16.17 11.50
C ASP A 154 -17.65 14.65 11.56
N GLY A 155 -17.84 14.03 12.72
CA GLY A 155 -17.71 12.58 12.87
C GLY A 155 -18.71 11.77 12.03
N ASN A 156 -19.93 12.28 11.81
CA ASN A 156 -20.89 11.61 10.91
C ASN A 156 -20.45 11.67 9.45
N LYS A 157 -19.90 12.80 9.00
CA LYS A 157 -19.39 12.94 7.63
C LYS A 157 -18.14 12.09 7.42
N LEU A 158 -17.25 12.05 8.42
CA LEU A 158 -16.07 11.18 8.43
C LEU A 158 -16.47 9.71 8.36
N PHE A 159 -17.43 9.29 9.20
CA PHE A 159 -17.95 7.93 9.20
C PHE A 159 -18.54 7.54 7.84
N ASN A 160 -19.33 8.40 7.22
CA ASN A 160 -19.89 8.13 5.89
C ASN A 160 -18.80 7.99 4.82
N ASN A 161 -17.72 8.78 4.91
CA ASN A 161 -16.56 8.63 4.02
C ASN A 161 -15.87 7.28 4.22
N ILE A 162 -15.60 6.89 5.47
CA ILE A 162 -15.00 5.60 5.83
C ILE A 162 -15.90 4.44 5.39
N LYS A 163 -17.21 4.51 5.65
CA LYS A 163 -18.19 3.49 5.25
C LYS A 163 -18.20 3.28 3.73
N ARG A 164 -18.18 4.35 2.94
CA ARG A 164 -18.08 4.29 1.48
C ARG A 164 -16.79 3.61 1.02
N LEU A 165 -15.66 3.95 1.64
CA LEU A 165 -14.37 3.34 1.31
C LEU A 165 -14.32 1.86 1.71
N ASN A 166 -14.82 1.51 2.89
CA ASN A 166 -14.94 0.12 3.32
C ASN A 166 -15.77 -0.71 2.35
N ALA A 167 -16.94 -0.20 1.90
CA ALA A 167 -17.73 -0.89 0.90
C ALA A 167 -16.97 -1.12 -0.42
N LYS A 168 -16.24 -0.10 -0.91
CA LYS A 168 -15.39 -0.22 -2.09
C LYS A 168 -14.30 -1.28 -1.92
N PHE A 169 -13.66 -1.30 -0.76
CA PHE A 169 -12.58 -2.23 -0.43
C PHE A 169 -13.07 -3.66 -0.22
N ASP A 170 -14.25 -3.84 0.37
CA ASP A 170 -14.90 -5.15 0.49
C ASP A 170 -15.15 -5.75 -0.89
N THR A 171 -15.69 -4.97 -1.85
CA THR A 171 -15.86 -5.40 -3.25
C THR A 171 -14.53 -5.82 -3.89
N GLN A 172 -13.46 -5.04 -3.72
CA GLN A 172 -12.13 -5.40 -4.25
C GLN A 172 -11.59 -6.69 -3.62
N HIS A 173 -11.84 -6.92 -2.33
CA HIS A 173 -11.44 -8.15 -1.66
C HIS A 173 -12.18 -9.36 -2.20
N GLU A 174 -13.51 -9.25 -2.39
CA GLU A 174 -14.32 -10.30 -2.99
C GLU A 174 -13.86 -10.65 -4.41
N GLU A 175 -13.60 -9.63 -5.24
CA GLU A 175 -13.09 -9.82 -6.60
C GLU A 175 -11.74 -10.55 -6.61
N ARG A 176 -10.81 -10.15 -5.73
CA ARG A 176 -9.51 -10.83 -5.58
C ARG A 176 -9.68 -12.26 -5.10
N LYS A 177 -10.60 -12.53 -4.16
CA LYS A 177 -10.92 -13.88 -3.68
C LYS A 177 -11.47 -14.74 -4.82
N LYS A 178 -12.43 -14.23 -5.60
CA LYS A 178 -12.99 -14.91 -6.78
C LYS A 178 -11.91 -15.20 -7.83
N ALA A 179 -11.03 -14.24 -8.11
CA ALA A 179 -9.93 -14.42 -9.04
C ALA A 179 -8.91 -15.46 -8.56
N ALA A 180 -8.57 -15.46 -7.26
CA ALA A 180 -7.68 -16.45 -6.66
C ALA A 180 -8.28 -17.86 -6.72
N ALA A 181 -9.57 -18.01 -6.39
CA ALA A 181 -10.28 -19.28 -6.48
C ALA A 181 -10.29 -19.84 -7.91
N LYS A 182 -10.56 -19.00 -8.91
CA LYS A 182 -10.48 -19.40 -10.34
C LYS A 182 -9.09 -19.90 -10.72
N LYS A 183 -8.02 -19.18 -10.32
CA LYS A 183 -6.63 -19.60 -10.59
C LYS A 183 -6.24 -20.89 -9.87
N ALA A 184 -6.73 -21.07 -8.65
CA ALA A 184 -6.51 -22.32 -7.91
C ALA A 184 -7.20 -23.50 -8.60
N ALA A 185 -8.45 -23.33 -9.05
CA ALA A 185 -9.21 -24.35 -9.76
C ALA A 185 -8.53 -24.76 -11.08
N THR A 186 -8.06 -23.80 -11.89
CA THR A 186 -7.34 -24.11 -13.15
C THR A 186 -6.02 -24.84 -12.87
N THR A 187 -5.30 -24.45 -11.82
CA THR A 187 -4.06 -25.12 -11.41
C THR A 187 -4.31 -26.55 -10.94
N ARG A 188 -5.37 -26.78 -10.16
CA ARG A 188 -5.79 -28.11 -9.69
C ARG A 188 -6.16 -29.01 -10.87
N LYS A 189 -6.94 -28.49 -11.83
CA LYS A 189 -7.29 -29.22 -13.05
C LYS A 189 -6.05 -29.63 -13.84
N ARG A 190 -5.12 -28.70 -14.10
CA ARG A 190 -3.88 -29.01 -14.83
C ARG A 190 -3.05 -30.09 -14.14
N LYS A 191 -2.91 -30.03 -12.80
CA LYS A 191 -2.19 -31.05 -12.03
C LYS A 191 -2.88 -32.42 -12.08
N ALA A 192 -4.21 -32.45 -12.07
CA ALA A 192 -4.97 -33.69 -12.21
C ALA A 192 -4.77 -34.30 -13.61
N ASP A 193 -4.81 -33.47 -14.66
CA ASP A 193 -4.58 -33.90 -16.04
C ASP A 193 -3.13 -34.41 -16.24
N GLU A 194 -2.13 -33.70 -15.70
CA GLU A 194 -0.71 -34.13 -15.71
C GLU A 194 -0.52 -35.47 -14.99
N LYS A 195 -1.16 -35.64 -13.83
CA LYS A 195 -1.11 -36.90 -13.05
C LYS A 195 -1.76 -38.05 -13.82
N ALA A 196 -2.95 -37.85 -14.37
CA ALA A 196 -3.64 -38.85 -15.18
C ALA A 196 -2.82 -39.25 -16.41
N ALA A 197 -2.14 -38.29 -17.07
CA ALA A 197 -1.25 -38.57 -18.19
C ALA A 197 -0.02 -39.40 -17.77
N SER A 198 0.58 -39.12 -16.60
CA SER A 198 1.70 -39.92 -16.09
C SER A 198 1.30 -41.35 -15.72
N GLU A 199 0.14 -41.53 -15.08
CA GLU A 199 -0.38 -42.86 -14.73
C GLU A 199 -0.75 -43.68 -15.99
N ALA A 200 -1.31 -43.03 -17.01
CA ALA A 200 -1.58 -43.67 -18.30
C ALA A 200 -0.28 -44.11 -19.01
N ALA A 201 0.77 -43.29 -18.97
CA ALA A 201 2.08 -43.63 -19.55
C ALA A 201 2.76 -44.78 -18.82
N GLU A 202 2.67 -44.83 -17.48
CA GLU A 202 3.22 -45.93 -16.67
C GLU A 202 2.51 -47.25 -16.95
N ASN A 203 1.18 -47.25 -17.05
CA ASN A 203 0.41 -48.44 -17.41
C ASN A 203 0.74 -48.96 -18.82
N LEU A 204 1.08 -48.07 -19.76
CA LEU A 204 1.49 -48.47 -21.10
C LEU A 204 2.90 -49.11 -21.12
N ALA A 205 3.81 -48.62 -20.27
CA ALA A 205 5.17 -49.14 -20.16
C ALA A 205 5.26 -50.41 -19.30
N GLY A 206 4.37 -50.57 -18.32
CA GLY A 206 4.28 -51.72 -17.41
C GLY A 206 3.69 -52.98 -18.04
N GLY A 207 3.17 -52.91 -19.27
CA GLY A 207 2.85 -54.08 -20.12
C GLY A 207 4.12 -54.78 -20.61
N THR A 208 5.05 -55.08 -19.71
CA THR A 208 6.19 -55.94 -20.00
C THR A 208 5.68 -57.37 -20.03
N ILE A 209 5.87 -58.01 -21.17
CA ILE A 209 5.51 -59.39 -21.45
C ILE A 209 6.31 -60.28 -20.48
N ASP A 210 5.67 -60.75 -19.40
CA ASP A 210 6.18 -61.84 -18.58
C ASP A 210 6.30 -63.08 -19.48
N GLY A 211 7.48 -63.33 -20.03
CA GLY A 211 7.72 -64.57 -20.76
C GLY A 211 8.90 -64.65 -21.73
N VAL A 212 9.63 -63.58 -22.03
CA VAL A 212 10.82 -63.70 -22.90
C VAL A 212 12.01 -63.00 -22.25
N ALA A 213 12.76 -63.77 -21.46
CA ALA A 213 14.14 -63.44 -21.10
C ALA A 213 15.00 -63.47 -22.38
N LEU A 214 14.97 -62.38 -23.15
CA LEU A 214 15.99 -62.14 -24.16
C LEU A 214 17.22 -61.60 -23.42
N SER A 215 18.20 -62.49 -23.25
CA SER A 215 19.57 -62.17 -22.85
C SER A 215 20.13 -61.12 -23.81
N PHE A 216 19.99 -59.85 -23.45
CA PHE A 216 20.58 -58.77 -24.22
C PHE A 216 22.00 -58.60 -23.71
N ASP A 217 22.93 -59.30 -24.37
CA ASP A 217 24.34 -59.18 -24.10
C ASP A 217 24.76 -57.72 -24.24
N VAL A 218 25.26 -57.21 -23.12
CA VAL A 218 25.79 -55.88 -22.91
C VAL A 218 27.02 -55.69 -23.79
N LEU A 219 26.83 -55.18 -25.01
CA LEU A 219 27.91 -54.53 -25.72
C LEU A 219 28.14 -53.15 -25.10
N ASN A 220 29.09 -53.15 -24.18
CA ASN A 220 29.70 -52.00 -23.55
C ASN A 220 30.38 -51.12 -24.62
N ILE A 221 29.62 -50.23 -25.26
CA ILE A 221 30.18 -49.20 -26.13
C ILE A 221 30.55 -48.00 -25.26
N GLU A 222 31.81 -47.94 -24.88
CA GLU A 222 32.46 -46.77 -24.29
C GLU A 222 32.47 -45.61 -25.29
N GLY A 223 31.36 -44.88 -25.35
CA GLY A 223 31.18 -43.67 -26.15
C GLY A 223 30.73 -42.52 -25.26
N ARG A 224 31.60 -42.10 -24.33
CA ARG A 224 31.35 -41.04 -23.35
C ARG A 224 31.41 -39.65 -24.01
N GLU A 225 30.47 -39.35 -24.90
CA GLU A 225 30.25 -37.98 -25.35
C GLU A 225 29.49 -37.20 -24.29
N ARG A 226 30.19 -36.23 -23.70
CA ARG A 226 29.67 -35.29 -22.71
C ARG A 226 28.49 -34.53 -23.32
N ALA A 227 27.31 -34.73 -22.73
CA ALA A 227 26.14 -33.93 -23.04
C ALA A 227 26.45 -32.42 -22.90
N PRO A 228 26.05 -31.59 -23.86
CA PRO A 228 26.23 -30.15 -23.76
C PRO A 228 25.43 -29.62 -22.57
N LEU A 229 26.12 -28.87 -21.71
CA LEU A 229 25.54 -28.12 -20.60
C LEU A 229 24.30 -27.36 -21.10
N ARG A 230 23.13 -27.70 -20.57
CA ARG A 230 21.89 -26.98 -20.85
C ARG A 230 22.16 -25.48 -20.62
N PRO A 231 21.97 -24.62 -21.63
CA PRO A 231 22.13 -23.19 -21.42
C PRO A 231 21.09 -22.76 -20.38
N ARG A 232 21.57 -22.27 -19.24
CA ARG A 232 20.76 -21.51 -18.29
C ARG A 232 20.09 -20.39 -19.09
N LYS A 233 18.81 -20.57 -19.41
CA LYS A 233 17.97 -19.49 -19.95
C LYS A 233 17.94 -18.39 -18.90
N ARG A 234 18.85 -17.41 -19.06
CA ARG A 234 18.69 -16.08 -18.49
C ARG A 234 17.35 -15.57 -19.00
N LEU A 235 16.33 -15.58 -18.14
CA LEU A 235 15.15 -14.76 -18.35
C LEU A 235 15.60 -13.30 -18.39
N ARG A 236 15.95 -12.83 -19.59
CA ARG A 236 15.96 -11.41 -19.91
C ARG A 236 14.49 -11.00 -19.99
N LEU A 237 14.00 -10.31 -18.96
CA LEU A 237 12.90 -9.38 -19.14
C LEU A 237 13.39 -8.31 -20.13
N ALA A 238 12.97 -8.44 -21.37
CA ALA A 238 13.04 -7.39 -22.36
C ALA A 238 11.61 -6.92 -22.65
N SER A 239 11.40 -5.67 -22.27
CA SER A 239 10.38 -4.75 -22.74
C SER A 239 10.20 -4.72 -24.26
N GLN A 240 8.93 -4.71 -24.73
CA GLN A 240 8.38 -4.04 -25.92
C GLN A 240 6.88 -4.42 -25.93
N ALA A 241 5.87 -3.53 -25.87
CA ALA A 241 5.54 -2.34 -26.67
C ALA A 241 5.26 -2.65 -28.16
N ALA A 242 4.13 -2.10 -28.64
CA ALA A 242 3.46 -2.19 -29.96
C ALA A 242 2.53 -3.42 -30.13
N ASP A 243 1.20 -3.26 -30.04
CA ASP A 243 0.22 -2.70 -31.01
C ASP A 243 -0.37 -3.83 -31.88
N ALA A 244 -1.67 -4.15 -31.68
CA ALA A 244 -2.78 -3.89 -32.62
C ALA A 244 -2.88 -4.99 -33.71
N SER A 245 -3.98 -5.64 -34.08
CA SER A 245 -5.42 -5.57 -33.82
C SER A 245 -5.98 -6.92 -34.31
N ASP A 246 -7.02 -7.49 -33.71
CA ASP A 246 -8.10 -8.07 -34.53
C ASP A 246 -9.41 -8.18 -33.75
N SER A 247 -10.49 -7.90 -34.49
CA SER A 247 -11.85 -7.64 -34.05
C SER A 247 -12.63 -8.93 -33.80
N SER A 248 -13.39 -8.98 -32.72
CA SER A 248 -14.69 -9.68 -32.71
C SER A 248 -15.59 -9.05 -31.65
N SER A 249 -16.63 -8.42 -32.17
CA SER A 249 -17.81 -7.88 -31.52
C SER A 249 -18.45 -8.86 -30.52
N ASP A 250 -18.83 -8.38 -29.35
CA ASP A 250 -20.25 -8.23 -28.98
C ASP A 250 -20.45 -7.51 -27.63
N GLU A 251 -21.31 -6.50 -27.70
CA GLU A 251 -22.25 -6.01 -26.70
C GLU A 251 -21.80 -5.49 -25.31
N ASN A 252 -21.77 -4.15 -25.24
CA ASN A 252 -22.76 -3.37 -24.49
C ASN A 252 -22.79 -3.46 -22.94
N TYR A 253 -21.97 -2.65 -22.26
CA TYR A 253 -22.42 -1.93 -21.05
C TYR A 253 -21.48 -0.76 -20.71
N ASN A 254 -22.01 0.44 -20.66
CA ASN A 254 -21.28 1.68 -20.37
C ASN A 254 -22.02 2.44 -19.26
N PRO A 255 -21.43 2.62 -18.07
CA PRO A 255 -21.84 3.74 -17.24
C PRO A 255 -20.60 4.42 -16.63
N CYS A 256 -20.21 5.57 -17.18
CA CYS A 256 -19.75 6.72 -16.42
C CYS A 256 -19.53 7.90 -17.36
N GLY A 257 -20.53 8.79 -17.41
CA GLY A 257 -20.44 10.07 -18.10
C GLY A 257 -19.32 10.92 -17.51
N ARG A 258 -18.34 11.23 -18.36
CA ARG A 258 -17.39 12.32 -18.16
C ARG A 258 -17.92 13.50 -18.98
N GLY A 259 -18.50 14.48 -18.30
CA GLY A 259 -18.93 15.73 -18.93
C GLY A 259 -17.71 16.53 -19.37
N GLU A 260 -17.50 16.63 -20.68
CA GLU A 260 -16.56 17.55 -21.28
C GLU A 260 -17.15 18.95 -21.38
N ALA A 261 -16.25 19.91 -21.18
CA ALA A 261 -16.49 21.33 -21.18
C ALA A 261 -16.91 21.83 -22.56
N ALA A 262 -18.07 22.47 -22.63
CA ALA A 262 -18.45 23.30 -23.76
C ALA A 262 -17.78 24.67 -23.63
N THR A 263 -16.76 24.87 -24.46
CA THR A 263 -16.20 26.17 -24.80
C THR A 263 -17.25 26.97 -25.58
N SER A 264 -17.83 28.01 -24.97
CA SER A 264 -18.61 29.01 -25.69
C SER A 264 -17.96 30.38 -25.52
N GLN A 265 -17.32 30.83 -26.60
CA GLN A 265 -16.97 32.22 -26.83
C GLN A 265 -18.25 33.05 -27.11
N ILE A 266 -18.05 34.37 -27.03
CA ILE A 266 -18.82 35.46 -27.63
C ILE A 266 -20.07 35.94 -26.84
N HIS A 267 -19.91 37.02 -26.06
CA HIS A 267 -20.33 38.37 -26.49
C HIS A 267 -20.00 39.43 -25.42
N ASN A 268 -19.12 40.36 -25.82
CA ASN A 268 -18.95 41.66 -25.19
C ASN A 268 -20.27 42.45 -25.27
N ALA A 269 -20.84 42.83 -24.13
CA ALA A 269 -21.81 43.91 -24.03
C ALA A 269 -21.30 44.96 -23.05
N ARG A 270 -20.92 46.09 -23.65
CA ARG A 270 -20.58 47.38 -23.06
C ARG A 270 -21.83 48.03 -22.43
N SER A 271 -21.55 48.91 -21.45
CA SER A 271 -22.30 50.11 -21.03
C SER A 271 -23.40 49.97 -19.96
N PRO A 272 -23.74 51.06 -19.24
CA PRO A 272 -22.92 52.21 -18.83
C PRO A 272 -23.10 52.63 -17.35
N ASN A 273 -22.16 53.47 -16.89
CA ASN A 273 -22.35 54.61 -16.00
C ASN A 273 -23.78 54.84 -15.44
N ARG A 274 -23.93 54.80 -14.12
CA ARG A 274 -24.95 55.61 -13.44
C ARG A 274 -24.35 56.36 -12.26
N MET A 275 -24.05 57.63 -12.55
CA MET A 275 -23.80 58.68 -11.58
C MET A 275 -24.97 58.87 -10.60
N ARG A 276 -24.60 59.29 -9.38
CA ARG A 276 -25.27 60.26 -8.49
C ARG A 276 -26.74 59.99 -8.08
N ARG A 277 -26.95 59.93 -6.76
CA ARG A 277 -27.66 61.02 -6.06
C ARG A 277 -27.33 61.07 -4.58
N SER A 278 -26.95 62.27 -4.18
CA SER A 278 -26.79 62.82 -2.84
C SER A 278 -28.14 63.27 -2.26
N VAL A 279 -28.10 63.66 -0.97
CA VAL A 279 -29.08 64.49 -0.19
C VAL A 279 -30.26 63.65 0.37
N SER A 280 -30.63 63.65 1.67
CA SER A 280 -30.83 64.71 2.67
C SER A 280 -30.87 64.09 4.09
N ARG A 281 -30.17 64.57 5.14
CA ARG A 281 -30.64 65.54 6.18
C ARG A 281 -32.15 65.44 6.49
N ARG A 282 -32.60 65.01 7.68
CA ARG A 282 -32.84 65.76 8.96
C ARG A 282 -33.84 64.92 9.82
N PRO A 283 -34.24 65.30 11.05
CA PRO A 283 -33.76 66.37 11.94
C PRO A 283 -32.89 65.87 13.10
#